data_AF-A0A519M9N1-F1
#
_entry.id   AF-A0A519M9N1-F1
#
_cell.length_a   1.000
_cell.length_b   1.000
_cell.length_c   1.000
_cell.angle_alpha   90.00
_cell.angle_beta   90.00
_cell.angle_gamma   90.00
#
_symmetry.space_group_name_H-M   'P 1'
#
loop_
_entity.id
_entity.type
_entity.pdbx_description
1 polymer ?
#
loop_
_entity_poly.entity_id
_entity_poly.type
_entity_poly.pdbx_seq_one_letter_code
_entity_poly.pdbx_strand_id
1 'polypeptide(L)'
;MLDLWQEADVANFLRDLLASKTALDATQADSLRQLLAELPLPTEVPIAMKETRLAVVDTYVQLGQLERAQTLLATPTDILRYLWYKKTGFAQLVEPKVIRRRKQKNARTIVWTVDRQAQTQAQTQEQARADLQLKYSRREAAMVATWLNTLPQSPAQLCEMMHPKRGMWVRFIRALRLAEYSQRPTLAKLRETLDVFYNQTYEVWQGRVNHFRLRAEAEPTFALLKQRPGLFARSLFANMLWFGAEPTVAAFAEVLDQVPARLVFTLAMYAEDYFTPGTKRVVKPLGGGSKQLKANRLLNNYSSEQLHAMQAAVVDLCLLAMQRRFAAQPTPHRTMYIDPALFKLPVAIGDRSDTVQDLPAALMGTRFGVEGDGVRLFMQWGVGLPAQHIDMDLSCTVAYATKTAHCSFSQLVATGCKHSGDIQYIPDQVGTAEYIELDLSALQQAQAQYVTFTCNAYTSGALSPNLTVGWMSSQHPMRISNSGVAYDPSCVQHQMRVTQGLSKGLVFGVLDVVQREIIWLEMAFQGQLVQNLKLANVQTLLRKLESKLSIGQLLTVKAQAQQLALVETPEADEVYTAAWAQNTAAVTQLLID
;
A
#
# COMPACT_ATOMS: atom_id res chain seq x y z
N MET A 1 -15.06 4.73 23.07
CA MET A 1 -14.79 5.97 23.83
C MET A 1 -14.49 7.05 22.79
N LEU A 2 -15.14 8.21 22.86
CA LEU A 2 -14.86 9.32 21.95
C LEU A 2 -13.82 10.22 22.62
N ASP A 3 -12.67 10.41 21.97
CA ASP A 3 -11.62 11.30 22.47
C ASP A 3 -11.91 12.74 22.05
N LEU A 4 -11.77 13.68 22.99
CA LEU A 4 -11.93 15.11 22.71
C LEU A 4 -10.62 15.67 22.16
N TRP A 5 -10.64 16.11 20.90
CA TRP A 5 -9.48 16.79 20.28
C TRP A 5 -9.57 18.30 20.45
N GLN A 6 -8.47 18.92 20.85
CA GLN A 6 -8.28 20.36 20.82
C GLN A 6 -7.65 20.80 19.49
N GLU A 7 -7.67 22.10 19.17
CA GLU A 7 -7.06 22.64 17.95
C GLU A 7 -5.57 22.26 17.81
N ALA A 8 -4.85 22.23 18.93
CA ALA A 8 -3.45 21.81 18.98
C ALA A 8 -3.29 20.33 18.56
N ASP A 9 -4.20 19.46 18.98
CA ASP A 9 -4.17 18.03 18.63
C ASP A 9 -4.42 17.83 17.13
N VAL A 10 -5.41 18.55 16.58
CA VAL A 10 -5.72 18.51 15.14
C VAL A 10 -4.52 19.03 14.32
N ALA A 11 -3.90 20.13 14.75
CA ALA A 11 -2.74 20.70 14.07
C ALA A 11 -1.52 19.77 14.15
N ASN A 12 -1.29 19.12 15.29
CA ASN A 12 -0.22 18.14 15.45
C ASN A 12 -0.46 16.91 14.57
N PHE A 13 -1.68 16.41 14.50
CA PHE A 13 -2.02 15.30 13.62
C PHE A 13 -1.80 15.64 12.14
N LEU A 14 -2.16 16.85 11.70
CA LEU A 14 -1.82 17.32 10.34
C LEU A 14 -0.30 17.34 10.10
N ARG A 15 0.49 17.82 11.07
CA ARG A 15 1.96 17.81 10.96
C ARG A 15 2.50 16.38 10.85
N ASP A 16 1.99 15.44 11.64
CA ASP A 16 2.39 14.03 11.61
C ASP A 16 2.11 13.41 10.23
N LEU A 17 0.92 13.65 9.66
CA LEU A 17 0.56 13.17 8.33
C LEU A 17 1.49 13.74 7.24
N LEU A 18 1.84 15.02 7.33
CA LEU A 18 2.75 15.68 6.39
C LEU A 18 4.20 15.20 6.53
N ALA A 19 4.65 14.96 7.76
CA ALA A 19 6.01 14.53 8.11
C ALA A 19 6.22 13.01 8.00
N SER A 20 5.18 12.24 7.69
CA SER A 20 5.23 10.78 7.61
C SER A 20 6.36 10.28 6.69
N LYS A 21 7.11 9.29 7.18
CA LYS A 21 8.24 8.67 6.46
C LYS A 21 7.81 7.52 5.55
N THR A 22 6.54 7.11 5.63
CA THR A 22 5.95 6.09 4.75
C THR A 22 4.78 6.67 3.96
N ALA A 23 4.40 5.99 2.88
CA ALA A 23 3.21 6.40 2.14
C ALA A 23 2.01 6.30 3.08
N LEU A 24 1.23 7.37 3.14
CA LEU A 24 -0.04 7.37 3.87
C LEU A 24 -0.94 6.28 3.29
N ASP A 25 -1.57 5.51 4.17
CA ASP A 25 -2.67 4.64 3.77
C ASP A 25 -3.89 5.45 3.34
N ALA A 26 -4.92 4.79 2.83
CA ALA A 26 -6.11 5.48 2.35
C ALA A 26 -6.85 6.24 3.47
N THR A 27 -6.86 5.75 4.71
CA THR A 27 -7.44 6.44 5.88
C THR A 27 -6.71 7.74 6.17
N GLN A 28 -5.38 7.67 6.33
CA GLN A 28 -4.52 8.82 6.58
C GLN A 28 -4.56 9.84 5.44
N ALA A 29 -4.60 9.38 4.19
CA ALA A 29 -4.73 10.25 3.03
C ALA A 29 -6.11 10.92 2.98
N ASP A 30 -7.15 10.26 3.46
CA ASP A 30 -8.48 10.86 3.61
C ASP A 30 -8.48 11.95 4.69
N SER A 31 -7.99 11.65 5.88
CA SER A 31 -7.82 12.63 6.97
C SER A 31 -6.98 13.82 6.53
N LEU A 32 -5.85 13.59 5.84
CA LEU A 32 -5.01 14.68 5.31
C LEU A 32 -5.81 15.60 4.38
N ARG A 33 -6.62 15.06 3.47
CA ARG A 33 -7.42 15.89 2.54
C ARG A 33 -8.48 16.71 3.27
N GLN A 34 -9.15 16.12 4.26
CA GLN A 34 -10.12 16.83 5.09
C GLN A 34 -9.44 17.96 5.87
N LEU A 35 -8.31 17.68 6.51
CA LEU A 35 -7.55 18.68 7.27
C LEU A 35 -6.98 19.80 6.39
N LEU A 36 -6.50 19.49 5.18
CA LEU A 36 -6.02 20.50 4.23
C LEU A 36 -7.12 21.41 3.68
N ALA A 37 -8.39 21.03 3.82
CA ALA A 37 -9.51 21.89 3.46
C ALA A 37 -9.82 22.92 4.55
N GLU A 38 -9.60 22.57 5.82
CA GLU A 38 -9.98 23.38 6.97
C GLU A 38 -8.80 24.16 7.60
N LEU A 39 -7.58 23.60 7.54
CA LEU A 39 -6.40 24.15 8.18
C LEU A 39 -5.39 24.73 7.19
N PRO A 40 -4.67 25.81 7.56
CA PRO A 40 -3.58 26.32 6.75
C PRO A 40 -2.43 25.31 6.71
N LEU A 41 -1.74 25.26 5.55
CA LEU A 41 -0.57 24.42 5.37
C LEU A 41 0.60 24.90 6.25
N PRO A 42 1.15 24.04 7.13
CA PRO A 42 2.36 24.35 7.87
C PRO A 42 3.53 24.55 6.89
N THR A 43 4.18 25.72 6.91
CA THR A 43 5.28 26.06 6.00
C THR A 43 6.60 25.36 6.34
N GLU A 44 6.71 24.77 7.53
CA GLU A 44 7.96 24.26 8.10
C GLU A 44 8.11 22.74 7.98
N VAL A 45 7.09 22.02 7.52
CA VAL A 45 7.10 20.55 7.54
C VAL A 45 7.64 19.98 6.23
N PRO A 46 8.78 19.26 6.24
CA PRO A 46 9.33 18.63 5.04
C PRO A 46 8.49 17.42 4.61
N ILE A 47 7.86 17.51 3.44
CA ILE A 47 7.03 16.43 2.90
C ILE A 47 7.89 15.48 2.05
N ALA A 48 8.47 14.46 2.69
CA ALA A 48 9.32 13.49 2.00
C ALA A 48 8.54 12.63 0.98
N MET A 49 7.36 12.18 1.38
CA MET A 49 6.58 11.20 0.65
C MET A 49 5.91 11.79 -0.59
N LYS A 50 6.07 11.09 -1.72
CA LYS A 50 5.64 11.57 -3.04
C LYS A 50 4.12 11.66 -3.10
N GLU A 51 3.44 10.65 -2.58
CA GLU A 51 1.98 10.57 -2.53
C GLU A 51 1.38 11.72 -1.69
N THR A 52 1.94 11.98 -0.50
CA THR A 52 1.56 13.12 0.36
C THR A 52 1.79 14.45 -0.35
N ARG A 53 2.95 14.61 -1.02
CA ARG A 53 3.21 15.81 -1.84
C ARG A 53 2.18 16.02 -2.94
N LEU A 54 1.65 14.96 -3.57
CA LEU A 54 0.61 15.12 -4.60
C LEU A 54 -0.66 15.72 -4.03
N ALA A 55 -1.09 15.28 -2.83
CA ALA A 55 -2.28 15.81 -2.18
C ALA A 55 -2.12 17.31 -1.90
N VAL A 56 -0.97 17.72 -1.37
CA VAL A 56 -0.66 19.13 -1.09
C VAL A 56 -0.54 19.96 -2.38
N VAL A 57 0.10 19.43 -3.43
CA VAL A 57 0.17 20.08 -4.74
C VAL A 57 -1.23 20.29 -5.31
N ASP A 58 -2.13 19.30 -5.21
CA ASP A 58 -3.51 19.44 -5.68
C ASP A 58 -4.25 20.55 -4.94
N THR A 59 -4.12 20.62 -3.61
CA THR A 59 -4.69 21.71 -2.80
C THR A 59 -4.17 23.07 -3.25
N TYR A 60 -2.85 23.24 -3.42
CA TYR A 60 -2.29 24.51 -3.88
C TYR A 60 -2.75 24.90 -5.29
N VAL A 61 -2.89 23.94 -6.20
CA VAL A 61 -3.41 24.21 -7.55
C VAL A 61 -4.87 24.65 -7.50
N GLN A 62 -5.70 24.02 -6.66
CA GLN A 62 -7.10 24.40 -6.46
C GLN A 62 -7.24 25.81 -5.86
N LEU A 63 -6.35 26.18 -4.93
CA LEU A 63 -6.27 27.53 -4.36
C LEU A 63 -5.60 28.57 -5.28
N GLY A 64 -5.17 28.17 -6.49
CA GLY A 64 -4.48 29.06 -7.43
C GLY A 64 -3.05 29.44 -7.05
N GLN A 65 -2.47 28.80 -6.02
CA GLN A 65 -1.13 29.06 -5.49
C GLN A 65 -0.06 28.26 -6.27
N LEU A 66 0.07 28.52 -7.57
CA LEU A 66 0.89 27.70 -8.49
C LEU A 66 2.39 27.70 -8.18
N GLU A 67 2.91 28.80 -7.63
CA GLU A 67 4.31 28.91 -7.23
C GLU A 67 4.63 28.01 -6.03
N ARG A 68 3.70 27.92 -5.06
CA ARG A 68 3.84 27.00 -3.91
C ARG A 68 3.70 25.54 -4.32
N ALA A 69 2.83 25.23 -5.28
CA ALA A 69 2.77 23.90 -5.87
C ALA A 69 4.10 23.51 -6.55
N GLN A 70 4.74 24.45 -7.24
CA GLN A 70 5.99 24.23 -7.96
C GLN A 70 7.15 23.83 -7.03
N THR A 71 7.26 24.42 -5.83
CA THR A 71 8.37 24.11 -4.89
C THR A 71 8.36 22.64 -4.43
N LEU A 72 7.21 21.97 -4.49
CA LEU A 72 7.07 20.55 -4.13
C LEU A 72 7.40 19.59 -5.29
N LEU A 73 7.51 20.10 -6.52
CA LEU A 73 7.74 19.34 -7.74
C LEU A 73 9.22 19.38 -8.14
N ALA A 74 9.99 18.40 -7.65
CA ALA A 74 11.44 18.37 -7.85
C ALA A 74 11.89 17.73 -9.17
N THR A 75 11.04 16.94 -9.84
CA THR A 75 11.41 16.17 -11.03
C THR A 75 10.28 16.16 -12.06
N PRO A 76 10.57 15.90 -13.36
CA PRO A 76 9.52 15.74 -14.36
C PRO A 76 8.59 14.58 -13.99
N THR A 77 9.12 13.53 -13.36
CA THR A 77 8.31 12.39 -12.88
C THR A 77 7.26 12.80 -11.87
N ASP A 78 7.52 13.79 -11.02
CA ASP A 78 6.55 14.29 -10.05
C ASP A 78 5.42 15.05 -10.74
N ILE A 79 5.74 15.85 -11.76
CA ILE A 79 4.75 16.52 -12.62
C ILE A 79 3.86 15.48 -13.33
N LEU A 80 4.47 14.46 -13.95
CA LEU A 80 3.71 13.38 -14.61
C LEU A 80 2.81 12.65 -13.61
N ARG A 81 3.29 12.40 -12.39
CA ARG A 81 2.53 11.74 -11.34
C ARG A 81 1.32 12.57 -10.92
N TYR A 82 1.49 13.88 -10.73
CA TYR A 82 0.37 14.78 -10.44
C TYR A 82 -0.69 14.76 -11.54
N LEU A 83 -0.28 14.93 -12.79
CA LEU A 83 -1.23 14.94 -13.91
C LEU A 83 -1.94 13.60 -14.09
N TRP A 84 -1.25 12.49 -13.84
CA TRP A 84 -1.84 11.17 -13.90
C TRP A 84 -2.77 10.88 -12.72
N TYR A 85 -2.42 11.36 -11.54
CA TYR A 85 -3.27 11.31 -10.35
C TYR A 85 -4.57 12.09 -10.60
N LYS A 86 -4.52 13.34 -11.08
CA LYS A 86 -5.72 14.11 -11.45
C LYS A 86 -6.60 13.40 -12.47
N LYS A 87 -5.98 12.61 -13.36
CA LYS A 87 -6.68 11.90 -14.43
C LYS A 87 -7.32 10.59 -13.96
N THR A 88 -6.70 9.88 -13.02
CA THR A 88 -7.05 8.47 -12.71
C THR A 88 -7.35 8.20 -11.24
N GLY A 89 -7.08 9.14 -10.34
CA GLY A 89 -7.09 8.92 -8.89
C GLY A 89 -5.88 8.15 -8.35
N PHE A 90 -5.04 7.56 -9.23
CA PHE A 90 -3.90 6.75 -8.78
C PHE A 90 -2.68 7.60 -8.48
N ALA A 91 -2.22 7.57 -7.23
CA ALA A 91 -0.96 8.21 -6.84
C ALA A 91 0.27 7.55 -7.49
N GLN A 92 0.17 6.28 -7.90
CA GLN A 92 1.22 5.58 -8.63
C GLN A 92 1.03 5.67 -10.16
N LEU A 93 2.14 5.70 -10.90
CA LEU A 93 2.15 5.76 -12.36
C LEU A 93 1.83 4.40 -13.01
N VAL A 94 0.56 3.98 -12.91
CA VAL A 94 0.04 2.79 -13.61
C VAL A 94 -0.16 3.10 -15.08
N GLU A 95 0.48 2.34 -15.97
CA GLU A 95 0.39 2.62 -17.41
C GLU A 95 -1.03 2.44 -17.97
N PRO A 96 -1.46 3.27 -18.94
CA PRO A 96 -2.81 3.21 -19.52
C PRO A 96 -3.18 1.80 -20.03
N LYS A 97 -2.23 1.09 -20.64
CA LYS A 97 -2.43 -0.27 -21.14
C LYS A 97 -2.80 -1.27 -20.04
N VAL A 98 -2.26 -1.08 -18.83
CA VAL A 98 -2.49 -1.94 -17.68
C VAL A 98 -3.91 -1.71 -17.15
N ILE A 99 -4.30 -0.44 -16.99
CA ILE A 99 -5.67 -0.05 -16.58
C ILE A 99 -6.70 -0.64 -17.54
N ARG A 100 -6.50 -0.44 -18.86
CA ARG A 100 -7.41 -0.97 -19.89
C ARG A 100 -7.51 -2.49 -19.86
N ARG A 101 -6.36 -3.20 -19.80
CA ARG A 101 -6.34 -4.67 -19.72
C ARG A 101 -7.06 -5.18 -18.48
N ARG A 102 -6.98 -4.45 -17.36
CA ARG A 102 -7.66 -4.79 -16.11
C ARG A 102 -9.16 -4.59 -16.21
N LYS A 103 -9.62 -3.41 -16.63
CA LYS A 103 -11.06 -3.16 -16.87
C LYS A 103 -11.67 -4.23 -17.79
N GLN A 104 -10.97 -4.59 -18.88
CA GLN A 104 -11.42 -5.66 -19.78
C GLN A 104 -11.47 -7.05 -19.12
N LYS A 105 -10.44 -7.42 -18.34
CA LYS A 105 -10.43 -8.71 -17.61
C LYS A 105 -11.58 -8.77 -16.60
N ASN A 106 -11.84 -7.65 -15.93
CA ASN A 106 -12.83 -7.50 -14.90
C ASN A 106 -14.27 -7.53 -15.43
N ALA A 107 -14.49 -7.09 -16.68
CA ALA A 107 -15.78 -7.18 -17.36
C ALA A 107 -16.16 -8.60 -17.83
N ARG A 108 -15.33 -9.62 -17.56
CA ARG A 108 -15.66 -11.02 -17.87
C ARG A 108 -16.54 -11.59 -16.76
N THR A 109 -17.68 -12.15 -17.13
CA THR A 109 -18.61 -12.80 -16.20
C THR A 109 -18.81 -14.27 -16.57
N ILE A 110 -18.89 -15.13 -15.55
CA ILE A 110 -19.03 -16.60 -15.71
C ILE A 110 -20.40 -16.99 -16.32
N VAL A 111 -21.44 -16.18 -16.11
CA VAL A 111 -22.86 -16.54 -16.37
C VAL A 111 -23.41 -16.03 -17.71
N TRP A 112 -22.69 -15.16 -18.43
CA TRP A 112 -23.25 -14.47 -19.59
C TRP A 112 -23.04 -15.28 -20.89
N THR A 113 -24.02 -15.22 -21.80
CA THR A 113 -23.86 -15.76 -23.16
C THR A 113 -22.70 -15.06 -23.88
N VAL A 114 -22.04 -15.77 -24.81
CA VAL A 114 -20.83 -15.30 -25.51
C VAL A 114 -21.05 -13.91 -26.15
N ASP A 115 -22.21 -13.68 -26.75
CA ASP A 115 -22.55 -12.40 -27.41
C ASP A 115 -22.69 -11.24 -26.43
N ARG A 116 -23.37 -11.48 -25.30
CA ARG A 116 -23.59 -10.50 -24.24
C ARG A 116 -22.27 -10.15 -23.55
N GLN A 117 -21.42 -11.15 -23.36
CA GLN A 117 -20.05 -10.96 -22.87
C GLN A 117 -19.18 -10.15 -23.85
N ALA A 118 -19.29 -10.41 -25.16
CA ALA A 118 -18.55 -9.67 -26.18
C ALA A 118 -18.98 -8.18 -26.23
N GLN A 119 -20.29 -7.90 -26.15
CA GLN A 119 -20.83 -6.55 -26.11
C GLN A 119 -20.36 -5.77 -24.87
N THR A 120 -20.47 -6.36 -23.67
CA THR A 120 -20.01 -5.72 -22.43
C THR A 120 -18.50 -5.45 -22.46
N GLN A 121 -17.70 -6.36 -23.04
CA GLN A 121 -16.27 -6.14 -23.20
C GLN A 121 -15.95 -4.99 -24.17
N ALA A 122 -16.67 -4.89 -25.30
CA ALA A 122 -16.50 -3.81 -26.27
C ALA A 122 -16.85 -2.45 -25.63
N GLN A 123 -18.01 -2.35 -24.98
CA GLN A 123 -18.44 -1.14 -24.27
C GLN A 123 -17.44 -0.74 -23.17
N THR A 124 -17.00 -1.70 -22.35
CA THR A 124 -15.99 -1.45 -21.30
C THR A 124 -14.67 -0.95 -21.91
N GLN A 125 -14.28 -1.46 -23.08
CA GLN A 125 -13.07 -1.04 -23.77
C GLN A 125 -13.19 0.40 -24.28
N GLU A 126 -14.33 0.77 -24.84
CA GLU A 126 -14.61 2.13 -25.30
C GLU A 126 -14.62 3.11 -24.12
N GLN A 127 -15.36 2.80 -23.06
CA GLN A 127 -15.39 3.61 -21.85
C GLN A 127 -14.00 3.78 -21.25
N ALA A 128 -13.22 2.70 -21.12
CA ALA A 128 -11.86 2.78 -20.61
C ALA A 128 -10.93 3.64 -21.49
N ARG A 129 -11.15 3.70 -22.81
CA ARG A 129 -10.39 4.58 -23.71
C ARG A 129 -10.81 6.04 -23.52
N ALA A 130 -12.11 6.29 -23.44
CA ALA A 130 -12.67 7.62 -23.20
C ALA A 130 -12.18 8.19 -21.86
N ASP A 131 -12.28 7.38 -20.79
CA ASP A 131 -11.82 7.73 -19.44
C ASP A 131 -10.34 8.11 -19.40
N LEU A 132 -9.50 7.51 -20.25
CA LEU A 132 -8.04 7.73 -20.28
C LEU A 132 -7.61 8.80 -21.29
N GLN A 133 -8.55 9.42 -22.03
CA GLN A 133 -8.22 10.48 -22.97
C GLN A 133 -7.69 11.72 -22.25
N LEU A 134 -6.48 12.17 -22.62
CA LEU A 134 -5.86 13.36 -22.04
C LEU A 134 -6.47 14.62 -22.65
N LYS A 135 -7.10 15.44 -21.82
CA LYS A 135 -7.66 16.74 -22.20
C LYS A 135 -7.17 17.78 -21.19
N TYR A 136 -6.56 18.85 -21.68
CA TYR A 136 -6.02 19.92 -20.84
C TYR A 136 -6.38 21.30 -21.40
N SER A 137 -6.79 22.20 -20.51
CA SER A 137 -7.01 23.62 -20.81
C SER A 137 -5.69 24.32 -21.18
N ARG A 138 -5.80 25.51 -21.79
CA ARG A 138 -4.63 26.36 -22.07
C ARG A 138 -3.93 26.80 -20.78
N ARG A 139 -4.69 26.98 -19.68
CA ARG A 139 -4.15 27.35 -18.37
C ARG A 139 -3.30 26.23 -17.79
N GLU A 140 -3.80 25.00 -17.78
CA GLU A 140 -3.05 23.83 -17.28
C GLU A 140 -1.80 23.56 -18.12
N ALA A 141 -1.91 23.70 -19.45
CA ALA A 141 -0.77 23.55 -20.36
C ALA A 141 0.35 24.57 -20.08
N ALA A 142 -0.01 25.85 -19.89
CA ALA A 142 0.95 26.91 -19.56
C ALA A 142 1.61 26.68 -18.19
N MET A 143 0.83 26.24 -17.20
CA MET A 143 1.33 25.88 -15.86
C MET A 143 2.38 24.77 -15.94
N VAL A 144 2.06 23.66 -16.62
CA VAL A 144 3.00 22.52 -16.74
C VAL A 144 4.24 22.90 -17.55
N ALA A 145 4.11 23.70 -18.61
CA ALA A 145 5.24 24.19 -19.37
C ALA A 145 6.20 25.02 -18.50
N THR A 146 5.64 25.86 -17.63
CA THR A 146 6.41 26.67 -16.67
C THR A 146 7.11 25.80 -15.64
N TRP A 147 6.40 24.81 -15.06
CA TRP A 147 7.01 23.87 -14.11
C TRP A 147 8.17 23.09 -14.73
N LEU A 148 8.01 22.53 -15.94
CA LEU A 148 9.11 21.81 -16.60
C LEU A 148 10.30 22.71 -16.92
N ASN A 149 10.06 23.96 -17.31
CA ASN A 149 11.12 24.91 -17.65
C ASN A 149 11.94 25.36 -16.44
N THR A 150 11.33 25.37 -15.25
CA THR A 150 11.92 25.92 -14.02
C THR A 150 12.61 24.87 -13.15
N LEU A 151 12.46 23.59 -13.48
CA LEU A 151 13.19 22.51 -12.82
C LEU A 151 14.71 22.77 -12.87
N PRO A 152 15.48 22.49 -11.80
CA PRO A 152 16.89 22.86 -11.74
C PRO A 152 17.79 22.01 -12.66
N GLN A 153 17.43 20.76 -12.95
CA GLN A 153 18.26 19.80 -13.69
C GLN A 153 18.50 20.20 -15.15
N SER A 154 19.61 19.79 -15.76
CA SER A 154 19.88 20.04 -17.17
C SER A 154 18.89 19.32 -18.10
N PRO A 155 18.71 19.76 -19.35
CA PRO A 155 17.87 19.07 -20.35
C PRO A 155 18.16 17.57 -20.49
N ALA A 156 19.43 17.17 -20.53
CA ALA A 156 19.83 15.76 -20.59
C ALA A 156 19.40 14.97 -19.34
N GLN A 157 19.58 15.55 -18.14
CA GLN A 157 19.13 14.94 -16.89
C GLN A 157 17.60 14.82 -16.82
N LEU A 158 16.87 15.83 -17.28
CA LEU A 158 15.41 15.77 -17.37
C LEU A 158 14.96 14.64 -18.30
N CYS A 159 15.59 14.51 -19.47
CA CYS A 159 15.31 13.43 -20.42
C CYS A 159 15.63 12.04 -19.86
N GLU A 160 16.74 11.89 -19.12
CA GLU A 160 17.05 10.65 -18.41
C GLU A 160 15.94 10.29 -17.42
N MET A 161 15.46 11.26 -16.61
CA MET A 161 14.36 11.05 -15.67
C MET A 161 13.02 10.73 -16.35
N MET A 162 12.79 11.26 -17.56
CA MET A 162 11.61 10.97 -18.36
C MET A 162 11.67 9.60 -19.05
N HIS A 163 12.88 9.04 -19.25
CA HIS A 163 13.11 7.82 -20.02
C HIS A 163 12.26 6.61 -19.59
N PRO A 164 12.13 6.27 -18.29
CA PRO A 164 11.36 5.10 -17.86
C PRO A 164 9.87 5.14 -18.24
N LYS A 165 9.32 6.34 -18.51
CA LYS A 165 7.93 6.57 -18.91
C LYS A 165 7.83 7.36 -20.22
N ARG A 166 8.83 7.23 -21.10
CA ARG A 166 8.90 7.94 -22.39
C ARG A 166 7.61 7.85 -23.21
N GLY A 167 7.01 6.68 -23.30
CA GLY A 167 5.76 6.49 -24.05
C GLY A 167 4.57 7.28 -23.48
N MET A 168 4.50 7.48 -22.16
CA MET A 168 3.53 8.39 -21.55
C MET A 168 3.89 9.82 -21.89
N TRP A 169 5.15 10.22 -21.71
CA TRP A 169 5.61 11.58 -22.00
C TRP A 169 5.30 12.05 -23.43
N VAL A 170 5.51 11.21 -24.44
CA VAL A 170 5.14 11.54 -25.83
C VAL A 170 3.67 11.95 -25.94
N ARG A 171 2.76 11.25 -25.24
CA ARG A 171 1.32 11.56 -25.24
C ARG A 171 1.00 12.82 -24.44
N PHE A 172 1.66 13.01 -23.30
CA PHE A 172 1.50 14.19 -22.45
C PHE A 172 2.02 15.46 -23.12
N ILE A 173 3.21 15.42 -23.73
CA ILE A 173 3.79 16.54 -24.49
C ILE A 173 2.82 17.01 -25.57
N ARG A 174 2.21 16.07 -26.31
CA ARG A 174 1.19 16.38 -27.32
C ARG A 174 -0.09 16.96 -26.70
N ALA A 175 -0.64 16.32 -25.68
CA ALA A 175 -1.91 16.75 -25.07
C ALA A 175 -1.81 18.12 -24.38
N LEU A 176 -0.64 18.44 -23.83
CA LEU A 176 -0.33 19.73 -23.21
C LEU A 176 0.17 20.78 -24.21
N ARG A 177 0.35 20.44 -25.49
CA ARG A 177 0.88 21.35 -26.54
C ARG A 177 2.24 21.95 -26.17
N LEU A 178 3.11 21.21 -25.47
CA LEU A 178 4.35 21.78 -24.95
C LEU A 178 5.30 22.29 -26.04
N ALA A 179 5.24 21.70 -27.25
CA ALA A 179 6.00 22.18 -28.40
C ALA A 179 5.63 23.64 -28.78
N GLU A 180 4.36 24.00 -28.72
CA GLU A 180 3.89 25.37 -28.98
C GLU A 180 4.38 26.34 -27.90
N TYR A 181 4.23 25.96 -26.62
CA TYR A 181 4.69 26.79 -25.51
C TYR A 181 6.21 26.99 -25.50
N SER A 182 6.98 25.97 -25.90
CA SER A 182 8.43 26.02 -25.96
C SER A 182 8.98 27.06 -26.96
N GLN A 183 8.15 27.57 -27.88
CA GLN A 183 8.56 28.64 -28.79
C GLN A 183 8.68 30.00 -28.11
N ARG A 184 8.11 30.16 -26.90
CA ARG A 184 8.23 31.39 -26.12
C ARG A 184 9.69 31.57 -25.65
N PRO A 185 10.30 32.75 -25.83
CA PRO A 185 11.68 32.99 -25.39
C PRO A 185 11.92 32.69 -23.90
N THR A 186 10.92 32.95 -23.06
CA THR A 186 10.97 32.68 -21.60
C THR A 186 11.00 31.19 -21.24
N LEU A 187 10.73 30.29 -22.20
CA LEU A 187 10.70 28.83 -22.01
C LEU A 187 11.80 28.11 -22.80
N ALA A 188 12.96 28.76 -22.98
CA ALA A 188 14.09 28.23 -23.75
C ALA A 188 14.58 26.86 -23.26
N LYS A 189 14.61 26.63 -21.94
CA LYS A 189 15.03 25.34 -21.36
C LYS A 189 14.05 24.22 -21.68
N LEU A 190 12.75 24.50 -21.71
CA LEU A 190 11.75 23.54 -22.19
C LEU A 190 12.00 23.19 -23.66
N ARG A 191 12.32 24.17 -24.51
CA ARG A 191 12.61 23.93 -25.94
C ARG A 191 13.80 22.99 -26.13
N GLU A 192 14.90 23.27 -25.45
CA GLU A 192 16.10 22.43 -25.47
C GLU A 192 15.81 21.02 -24.92
N THR A 193 15.04 20.92 -23.83
CA THR A 193 14.62 19.63 -23.27
C THR A 193 13.80 18.82 -24.26
N LEU A 194 12.88 19.44 -25.00
CA LEU A 194 12.10 18.73 -26.02
C LEU A 194 12.98 18.26 -27.18
N ASP A 195 13.95 19.06 -27.61
CA ASP A 195 14.90 18.67 -28.66
C ASP A 195 15.73 17.45 -28.25
N VAL A 196 16.38 17.50 -27.09
CA VAL A 196 17.15 16.38 -26.51
C VAL A 196 16.24 15.15 -26.30
N PHE A 197 14.99 15.36 -25.87
CA PHE A 197 14.04 14.28 -25.68
C PHE A 197 13.71 13.58 -27.00
N TYR A 198 13.42 14.32 -28.08
CA TYR A 198 13.05 13.72 -29.36
C TYR A 198 14.25 13.09 -30.08
N ASN A 199 15.40 13.76 -30.05
CA ASN A 199 16.65 13.30 -30.69
C ASN A 199 17.38 12.22 -29.88
N GLN A 200 17.00 12.01 -28.61
CA GLN A 200 17.57 10.99 -27.72
C GLN A 200 19.07 11.17 -27.45
N THR A 201 19.52 12.42 -27.39
CA THR A 201 20.91 12.81 -27.18
C THR A 201 21.26 12.87 -25.68
N TYR A 202 20.96 11.80 -24.95
CA TYR A 202 21.26 11.68 -23.51
C TYR A 202 21.62 10.25 -23.13
N GLU A 203 22.44 10.09 -22.10
CA GLU A 203 22.84 8.78 -21.58
C GLU A 203 21.86 8.30 -20.49
N VAL A 204 21.64 6.98 -20.42
CA VAL A 204 20.80 6.36 -19.38
C VAL A 204 21.69 5.62 -18.38
N TRP A 205 21.71 6.06 -17.13
CA TRP A 205 22.54 5.47 -16.07
C TRP A 205 22.36 3.95 -15.92
N GLN A 206 21.12 3.45 -16.02
CA GLN A 206 20.84 2.01 -15.89
C GLN A 206 21.50 1.20 -17.03
N GLY A 207 21.67 1.81 -18.21
CA GLY A 207 22.40 1.22 -19.32
C GLY A 207 23.88 0.98 -18.97
N ARG A 208 24.52 1.97 -18.34
CA ARG A 208 25.91 1.85 -17.87
C ARG A 208 26.08 0.79 -16.79
N VAL A 209 25.18 0.76 -15.80
CA VAL A 209 25.20 -0.27 -14.75
C VAL A 209 25.09 -1.67 -15.38
N ASN A 210 24.15 -1.85 -16.31
CA ASN A 210 23.98 -3.13 -16.99
C ASN A 210 25.22 -3.51 -17.82
N HIS A 211 25.88 -2.54 -18.46
CA HIS A 211 27.09 -2.76 -19.25
C HIS A 211 28.20 -3.42 -18.41
N PHE A 212 28.55 -2.83 -17.26
CA PHE A 212 29.58 -3.39 -16.38
C PHE A 212 29.12 -4.67 -15.68
N ARG A 213 27.86 -4.74 -15.25
CA ARG A 213 27.32 -5.92 -14.56
C ARG A 213 27.33 -7.16 -15.44
N LEU A 214 26.96 -7.03 -16.73
CA LEU A 214 26.95 -8.15 -17.68
C LEU A 214 28.36 -8.65 -18.03
N ARG A 215 29.39 -7.81 -17.84
CA ARG A 215 30.81 -8.19 -17.98
C ARG A 215 31.42 -8.75 -16.69
N ALA A 216 30.61 -8.90 -15.64
CA ALA A 216 31.03 -9.32 -14.31
C ALA A 216 32.09 -8.41 -13.66
N GLU A 217 32.10 -7.12 -14.03
CA GLU A 217 33.02 -6.13 -13.46
C GLU A 217 32.41 -5.52 -12.17
N ALA A 218 32.74 -6.10 -11.02
CA ALA A 218 32.13 -5.77 -9.73
C ALA A 218 32.40 -4.31 -9.29
N GLU A 219 33.66 -3.89 -9.30
CA GLU A 219 34.09 -2.57 -8.85
C GLU A 219 33.40 -1.40 -9.60
N PRO A 220 33.44 -1.31 -10.95
CA PRO A 220 32.73 -0.24 -11.66
C PRO A 220 31.20 -0.36 -11.53
N THR A 221 30.67 -1.57 -11.37
CA THR A 221 29.23 -1.76 -11.10
C THR A 221 28.85 -1.16 -9.75
N PHE A 222 29.60 -1.45 -8.68
CA PHE A 222 29.34 -0.91 -7.35
C PHE A 222 29.60 0.59 -7.28
N ALA A 223 30.63 1.10 -7.96
CA ALA A 223 30.88 2.54 -8.06
C ALA A 223 29.67 3.29 -8.64
N LEU A 224 29.04 2.76 -9.69
CA LEU A 224 27.81 3.34 -10.24
C LEU A 224 26.62 3.17 -9.30
N LEU A 225 26.44 2.01 -8.68
CA LEU A 225 25.32 1.73 -7.76
C LEU A 225 25.36 2.64 -6.52
N LYS A 226 26.55 2.93 -5.98
CA LYS A 226 26.76 3.87 -4.86
C LYS A 226 26.28 5.28 -5.18
N GLN A 227 26.30 5.71 -6.45
CA GLN A 227 25.75 7.02 -6.86
C GLN A 227 24.21 7.10 -6.73
N ARG A 228 23.52 5.96 -6.69
CA ARG A 228 22.06 5.88 -6.51
C ARG A 228 21.72 4.83 -5.44
N PRO A 229 21.96 5.12 -4.14
CA PRO A 229 21.84 4.14 -3.05
C PRO A 229 20.48 3.44 -2.99
N GLY A 230 19.39 4.17 -3.28
CA GLY A 230 18.05 3.58 -3.32
C GLY A 230 17.83 2.56 -4.45
N LEU A 231 18.57 2.64 -5.57
CA LEU A 231 18.56 1.61 -6.62
C LEU A 231 19.51 0.46 -6.27
N PHE A 232 20.63 0.76 -5.59
CA PHE A 232 21.49 -0.28 -5.04
C PHE A 232 20.72 -1.16 -4.06
N ALA A 233 20.04 -0.57 -3.06
CA ALA A 233 19.21 -1.28 -2.11
C ALA A 233 18.19 -2.22 -2.80
N ARG A 234 17.45 -1.72 -3.79
CA ARG A 234 16.46 -2.53 -4.55
C ARG A 234 17.05 -3.68 -5.36
N SER A 235 18.35 -3.63 -5.65
CA SER A 235 19.07 -4.66 -6.40
C SER A 235 20.06 -5.45 -5.54
N LEU A 236 20.12 -5.19 -4.22
CA LEU A 236 21.11 -5.76 -3.30
C LEU A 236 21.22 -7.28 -3.43
N PHE A 237 20.11 -7.99 -3.27
CA PHE A 237 20.11 -9.46 -3.31
C PHE A 237 20.52 -10.03 -4.67
N ALA A 238 20.13 -9.36 -5.75
CA ALA A 238 20.52 -9.77 -7.09
C ALA A 238 22.02 -9.56 -7.35
N ASN A 239 22.65 -8.60 -6.67
CA ASN A 239 24.09 -8.38 -6.72
C ASN A 239 24.84 -9.32 -5.77
N MET A 240 24.30 -9.64 -4.59
CA MET A 240 24.86 -10.66 -3.69
C MET A 240 24.95 -12.02 -4.37
N LEU A 241 23.91 -12.42 -5.12
CA LEU A 241 23.93 -13.66 -5.89
C LEU A 241 24.85 -13.61 -7.12
N TRP A 242 25.14 -12.42 -7.66
CA TRP A 242 25.90 -12.26 -8.91
C TRP A 242 27.41 -12.07 -8.67
N PHE A 243 27.78 -11.29 -7.66
CA PHE A 243 29.16 -10.93 -7.33
C PHE A 243 29.65 -11.52 -6.01
N GLY A 244 28.78 -12.18 -5.24
CA GLY A 244 29.06 -12.67 -3.89
C GLY A 244 28.58 -11.72 -2.80
N ALA A 245 28.28 -12.29 -1.63
CA ALA A 245 27.72 -11.55 -0.50
C ALA A 245 28.68 -10.51 0.06
N GLU A 246 29.91 -10.93 0.38
CA GLU A 246 30.93 -10.12 1.04
C GLU A 246 31.24 -8.79 0.31
N PRO A 247 31.66 -8.78 -0.97
CA PRO A 247 31.97 -7.52 -1.66
C PRO A 247 30.74 -6.63 -1.85
N THR A 248 29.56 -7.25 -2.03
CA THR A 248 28.31 -6.51 -2.21
C THR A 248 27.87 -5.82 -0.91
N VAL A 249 27.93 -6.54 0.21
CA VAL A 249 27.55 -6.05 1.55
C VAL A 249 28.50 -4.95 1.99
N ALA A 250 29.81 -5.11 1.81
CA ALA A 250 30.81 -4.08 2.10
C ALA A 250 30.54 -2.79 1.30
N ALA A 251 30.34 -2.92 -0.02
CA ALA A 251 30.04 -1.77 -0.87
C ALA A 251 28.72 -1.08 -0.52
N PHE A 252 27.71 -1.83 -0.06
CA PHE A 252 26.43 -1.27 0.35
C PHE A 252 26.51 -0.58 1.72
N ALA A 253 27.29 -1.13 2.66
CA ALA A 253 27.50 -0.56 4.00
C ALA A 253 28.07 0.86 3.96
N GLU A 254 28.88 1.20 2.96
CA GLU A 254 29.42 2.55 2.74
C GLU A 254 28.35 3.61 2.43
N VAL A 255 27.24 3.21 1.82
CA VAL A 255 26.14 4.12 1.44
C VAL A 255 24.85 3.84 2.21
N LEU A 256 24.92 3.01 3.26
CA LEU A 256 23.79 2.53 4.04
C LEU A 256 23.00 3.68 4.66
N ASP A 257 23.70 4.69 5.16
CA ASP A 257 23.12 5.87 5.81
C ASP A 257 22.42 6.81 4.81
N GLN A 258 22.62 6.63 3.50
CA GLN A 258 21.94 7.40 2.45
C GLN A 258 20.67 6.71 1.92
N VAL A 259 20.37 5.50 2.41
CA VAL A 259 19.20 4.73 2.01
C VAL A 259 18.07 4.97 3.01
N PRO A 260 16.83 5.26 2.61
CA PRO A 260 15.76 5.45 3.58
C PRO A 260 15.57 4.22 4.50
N ALA A 261 15.37 4.41 5.80
CA ALA A 261 15.27 3.35 6.81
C ALA A 261 14.24 2.30 6.40
N ARG A 262 13.08 2.77 5.95
CA ARG A 262 12.00 1.92 5.43
C ARG A 262 12.47 0.94 4.35
N LEU A 263 13.43 1.32 3.50
CA LEU A 263 13.93 0.45 2.44
C LEU A 263 14.89 -0.58 3.00
N VAL A 264 15.70 -0.22 4.01
CA VAL A 264 16.57 -1.15 4.73
C VAL A 264 15.75 -2.21 5.46
N PHE A 265 14.71 -1.82 6.20
CA PHE A 265 13.80 -2.79 6.82
C PHE A 265 13.08 -3.67 5.81
N THR A 266 12.67 -3.09 4.68
CA THR A 266 12.07 -3.86 3.59
C THR A 266 13.02 -4.96 3.11
N LEU A 267 14.33 -4.70 3.06
CA LEU A 267 15.31 -5.74 2.70
C LEU A 267 15.34 -6.85 3.74
N ALA A 268 15.53 -6.54 5.02
CA ALA A 268 15.55 -7.56 6.09
C ALA A 268 14.30 -8.45 6.05
N MET A 269 13.12 -7.85 5.91
CA MET A 269 11.84 -8.58 5.83
C MET A 269 11.76 -9.54 4.64
N TYR A 270 12.39 -9.24 3.51
CA TYR A 270 12.35 -10.10 2.31
C TYR A 270 13.55 -11.04 2.19
N ALA A 271 14.55 -10.96 3.07
CA ALA A 271 15.79 -11.72 2.96
C ALA A 271 15.53 -13.23 3.03
N GLU A 272 14.78 -13.68 4.05
CA GLU A 272 14.41 -15.08 4.25
C GLU A 272 13.72 -15.68 3.01
N ASP A 273 12.65 -15.00 2.55
CA ASP A 273 11.89 -15.39 1.36
C ASP A 273 12.73 -15.41 0.07
N TYR A 274 13.73 -14.52 -0.03
CA TYR A 274 14.55 -14.38 -1.23
C TYR A 274 15.64 -15.46 -1.32
N PHE A 275 16.30 -15.76 -0.21
CA PHE A 275 17.44 -16.67 -0.16
C PHE A 275 17.06 -18.12 0.16
N THR A 276 15.79 -18.42 0.44
CA THR A 276 15.34 -19.81 0.62
C THR A 276 15.06 -20.50 -0.71
N PRO A 277 15.77 -21.61 -1.05
CA PRO A 277 15.53 -22.35 -2.28
C PRO A 277 14.09 -22.89 -2.38
N GLY A 278 13.54 -22.91 -3.60
CA GLY A 278 12.20 -23.42 -3.86
C GLY A 278 11.03 -22.52 -3.41
N THR A 279 11.27 -21.53 -2.54
CA THR A 279 10.25 -20.59 -2.07
C THR A 279 9.72 -19.75 -3.23
N LYS A 280 8.39 -19.77 -3.40
CA LYS A 280 7.68 -18.91 -4.34
C LYS A 280 7.39 -17.57 -3.67
N ARG A 281 7.78 -16.49 -4.32
CA ARG A 281 7.57 -15.14 -3.79
C ARG A 281 6.33 -14.52 -4.40
N VAL A 282 5.51 -13.89 -3.58
CA VAL A 282 4.31 -13.19 -4.04
C VAL A 282 4.62 -11.69 -4.17
N VAL A 283 4.39 -11.13 -5.35
CA VAL A 283 4.52 -9.68 -5.59
C VAL A 283 3.19 -9.09 -6.08
N LYS A 284 2.84 -7.89 -5.61
CA LYS A 284 1.69 -7.09 -6.08
C LYS A 284 2.20 -6.02 -7.05
N PRO A 285 2.23 -6.26 -8.38
CA PRO A 285 2.62 -5.23 -9.33
C PRO A 285 1.58 -4.11 -9.41
N LEU A 286 2.00 -2.96 -9.94
CA LEU A 286 1.12 -1.83 -10.25
C LEU A 286 -0.06 -2.25 -11.12
N GLY A 287 -1.27 -1.78 -10.80
CA GLY A 287 -2.51 -2.21 -11.44
C GLY A 287 -3.09 -3.52 -10.90
N GLY A 288 -2.62 -3.97 -9.73
CA GLY A 288 -3.22 -5.02 -8.91
C GLY A 288 -2.91 -6.46 -9.34
N GLY A 289 -3.48 -7.41 -8.58
CA GLY A 289 -3.40 -8.86 -8.75
C GLY A 289 -2.02 -9.45 -8.46
N SER A 290 -1.93 -10.24 -7.39
CA SER A 290 -0.69 -10.91 -6.96
C SER A 290 -0.12 -11.84 -8.04
N LYS A 291 1.20 -11.78 -8.23
CA LYS A 291 1.96 -12.68 -9.09
C LYS A 291 2.89 -13.51 -8.24
N GLN A 292 2.91 -14.82 -8.49
CA GLN A 292 3.91 -15.71 -7.92
C GLN A 292 5.15 -15.73 -8.82
N LEU A 293 6.30 -15.39 -8.25
CA LEU A 293 7.61 -15.48 -8.86
C LEU A 293 8.29 -16.76 -8.39
N LYS A 294 8.97 -17.44 -9.30
CA LYS A 294 9.84 -18.56 -8.93
C LYS A 294 11.06 -18.04 -8.12
N ALA A 295 11.65 -18.93 -7.34
CA ALA A 295 12.94 -18.70 -6.70
C ALA A 295 13.98 -18.28 -7.76
N ASN A 296 14.96 -17.46 -7.37
CA ASN A 296 16.03 -17.06 -8.28
C ASN A 296 16.87 -18.29 -8.62
N ARG A 297 17.14 -18.53 -9.91
CA ARG A 297 17.91 -19.71 -10.36
C ARG A 297 19.33 -19.73 -9.81
N LEU A 298 19.91 -18.56 -9.54
CA LEU A 298 21.27 -18.43 -9.00
C LEU A 298 21.40 -18.95 -7.57
N LEU A 299 20.29 -19.16 -6.84
CA LEU A 299 20.33 -19.79 -5.52
C LEU A 299 20.93 -21.19 -5.57
N ASN A 300 20.77 -21.90 -6.69
CA ASN A 300 21.32 -23.24 -6.90
C ASN A 300 22.86 -23.28 -6.94
N ASN A 301 23.51 -22.12 -7.02
CA ASN A 301 24.98 -22.00 -7.03
C ASN A 301 25.56 -21.91 -5.60
N TYR A 302 24.71 -21.88 -4.58
CA TYR A 302 25.11 -21.68 -3.19
C TYR A 302 24.62 -22.82 -2.31
N SER A 303 25.41 -23.16 -1.29
CA SER A 303 25.00 -24.09 -0.23
C SER A 303 23.97 -23.46 0.70
N SER A 304 23.24 -24.30 1.44
CA SER A 304 22.28 -23.84 2.46
C SER A 304 22.92 -22.93 3.51
N GLU A 305 24.17 -23.21 3.92
CA GLU A 305 24.93 -22.40 4.87
C GLU A 305 25.26 -21.01 4.30
N GLN A 306 25.74 -20.95 3.05
CA GLN A 306 26.01 -19.67 2.37
C GLN A 306 24.74 -18.83 2.22
N LEU A 307 23.60 -19.45 1.91
CA LEU A 307 22.32 -18.75 1.81
C LEU A 307 21.84 -18.23 3.16
N HIS A 308 22.03 -18.98 4.25
CA HIS A 308 21.75 -18.47 5.61
C HIS A 308 22.67 -17.32 5.98
N ALA A 309 23.96 -17.40 5.64
CA ALA A 309 24.90 -16.30 5.86
C ALA A 309 24.50 -15.03 5.08
N MET A 310 23.99 -15.17 3.85
CA MET A 310 23.43 -14.04 3.10
C MET A 310 22.22 -13.41 3.78
N GLN A 311 21.33 -14.21 4.37
CA GLN A 311 20.18 -13.71 5.12
C GLN A 311 20.64 -12.94 6.36
N ALA A 312 21.54 -13.53 7.15
CA ALA A 312 22.12 -12.91 8.34
C ALA A 312 22.79 -11.57 8.00
N ALA A 313 23.61 -11.52 6.96
CA ALA A 313 24.30 -10.29 6.55
C ALA A 313 23.34 -9.14 6.19
N VAL A 314 22.16 -9.43 5.65
CA VAL A 314 21.13 -8.41 5.37
C VAL A 314 20.45 -7.93 6.65
N VAL A 315 20.20 -8.84 7.60
CA VAL A 315 19.66 -8.49 8.92
C VAL A 315 20.66 -7.63 9.69
N ASP A 316 21.95 -7.98 9.66
CA ASP A 316 23.03 -7.23 10.29
C ASP A 316 23.16 -5.81 9.69
N LEU A 317 23.06 -5.68 8.36
CA LEU A 317 22.99 -4.36 7.71
C LEU A 317 21.81 -3.53 8.21
N CYS A 318 20.67 -4.15 8.47
CA CYS A 318 19.49 -3.46 8.99
C CYS A 318 19.68 -3.00 10.43
N LEU A 319 20.22 -3.86 11.30
CA LEU A 319 20.53 -3.51 12.68
C LEU A 319 21.59 -2.41 12.76
N LEU A 320 22.66 -2.53 11.96
CA LEU A 320 23.73 -1.54 11.86
C LEU A 320 23.18 -0.17 11.44
N ALA A 321 22.31 -0.12 10.43
CA ALA A 321 21.69 1.13 9.98
C ALA A 321 20.90 1.78 11.12
N MET A 322 20.14 1.01 11.90
CA MET A 322 19.32 1.54 12.98
C MET A 322 20.16 2.02 14.15
N GLN A 323 21.17 1.24 14.55
CA GLN A 323 22.09 1.65 15.61
C GLN A 323 22.79 2.96 15.26
N ARG A 324 23.31 3.12 14.03
CA ARG A 324 23.94 4.37 13.58
C ARG A 324 22.99 5.56 13.65
N ARG A 325 21.75 5.39 13.18
CA ARG A 325 20.76 6.47 13.12
C ARG A 325 20.30 6.90 14.49
N PHE A 326 19.96 5.96 15.37
CA PHE A 326 19.53 6.28 16.73
C PHE A 326 20.67 6.87 17.57
N ALA A 327 21.90 6.36 17.42
CA ALA A 327 23.07 6.90 18.12
C ALA A 327 23.45 8.31 17.65
N ALA A 328 23.17 8.66 16.39
CA ALA A 328 23.40 10.00 15.86
C ALA A 328 22.37 11.04 16.37
N GLN A 329 21.25 10.61 16.96
CA GLN A 329 20.27 11.52 17.54
C GLN A 329 20.63 11.86 18.99
N PRO A 330 20.78 13.16 19.33
CA PRO A 330 20.95 13.55 20.71
C PRO A 330 19.66 13.25 21.48
N THR A 331 19.79 12.68 22.69
CA THR A 331 18.67 12.51 23.60
C THR A 331 19.02 13.04 24.99
N PRO A 332 18.17 13.88 25.61
CA PRO A 332 18.32 14.26 27.00
C PRO A 332 17.78 13.17 27.95
N HIS A 333 17.02 12.20 27.42
CA HIS A 333 16.31 11.19 28.17
C HIS A 333 17.26 10.10 28.70
N ARG A 334 16.84 9.42 29.77
CA ARG A 334 17.58 8.36 30.46
C ARG A 334 16.77 7.09 30.60
N THR A 335 15.45 7.18 30.69
CA THR A 335 14.56 6.01 30.83
C THR A 335 13.54 5.92 29.70
N MET A 336 13.13 4.68 29.37
CA MET A 336 12.10 4.42 28.38
C MET A 336 11.17 3.30 28.86
N TYR A 337 9.87 3.49 28.72
CA TYR A 337 8.85 2.46 28.89
C TYR A 337 8.34 1.99 27.53
N ILE A 338 8.29 0.66 27.33
CA ILE A 338 7.73 0.01 26.15
C ILE A 338 6.61 -0.92 26.60
N ASP A 339 5.37 -0.62 26.21
CA ASP A 339 4.23 -1.48 26.46
C ASP A 339 4.42 -2.88 25.81
N PRO A 340 4.26 -3.99 26.55
CA PRO A 340 4.39 -5.35 26.02
C PRO A 340 3.55 -5.64 24.76
N ALA A 341 2.42 -4.96 24.58
CA ALA A 341 1.60 -5.09 23.38
C ALA A 341 2.35 -4.69 22.10
N LEU A 342 3.31 -3.75 22.18
CA LEU A 342 4.09 -3.26 21.04
C LEU A 342 5.01 -4.32 20.44
N PHE A 343 5.34 -5.39 21.19
CA PHE A 343 6.11 -6.52 20.67
C PHE A 343 5.29 -7.41 19.72
N LYS A 344 3.96 -7.28 19.74
CA LYS A 344 3.03 -7.99 18.84
C LYS A 344 2.59 -7.13 17.65
N LEU A 345 2.97 -5.84 17.61
CA LEU A 345 2.61 -4.92 16.54
C LEU A 345 3.77 -4.80 15.54
N PRO A 346 3.60 -5.21 14.28
CA PRO A 346 4.64 -5.07 13.27
C PRO A 346 4.85 -3.60 12.90
N VAL A 347 6.10 -3.19 12.65
CA VAL A 347 6.39 -1.87 12.08
C VAL A 347 5.80 -1.79 10.67
N ALA A 348 4.95 -0.79 10.43
CA ALA A 348 4.34 -0.56 9.13
C ALA A 348 5.37 0.01 8.15
N ILE A 349 5.77 -0.79 7.16
CA ILE A 349 6.83 -0.42 6.20
C ILE A 349 6.24 -0.42 4.79
N GLY A 350 5.57 0.68 4.45
CA GLY A 350 4.97 0.84 3.13
C GLY A 350 3.85 -0.17 2.83
N ASP A 351 3.22 -0.71 3.87
CA ASP A 351 1.96 -1.44 3.78
C ASP A 351 0.89 -0.44 3.34
N ARG A 352 0.52 -0.50 2.06
CA ARG A 352 -0.49 0.38 1.47
C ARG A 352 -1.83 -0.31 1.56
N SER A 353 -2.67 0.19 2.45
CA SER A 353 -4.10 -0.09 2.43
C SER A 353 -4.77 0.77 1.37
N ASP A 354 -5.59 0.15 0.52
CA ASP A 354 -6.39 0.81 -0.50
C ASP A 354 -7.81 1.17 0.05
N THR A 355 -8.09 0.87 1.32
CA THR A 355 -9.38 1.05 1.99
C THR A 355 -9.30 2.05 3.16
N VAL A 356 -10.38 2.77 3.40
CA VAL A 356 -10.48 3.74 4.51
C VAL A 356 -11.09 3.05 5.72
N GLN A 357 -10.48 3.20 6.88
CA GLN A 357 -10.99 2.70 8.15
C GLN A 357 -11.73 3.84 8.86
N ASP A 358 -13.00 3.63 9.19
CA ASP A 358 -13.84 4.64 9.85
C ASP A 358 -13.77 4.54 11.40
N LEU A 359 -13.01 3.57 11.91
CA LEU A 359 -12.65 3.36 13.31
C LEU A 359 -11.14 3.64 13.51
N PRO A 360 -10.63 3.75 14.75
CA PRO A 360 -9.20 3.97 14.99
C PRO A 360 -8.34 3.07 14.11
N ALA A 361 -7.46 3.69 13.32
CA ALA A 361 -6.74 3.00 12.27
C ALA A 361 -5.88 1.87 12.83
N ALA A 362 -6.09 0.67 12.32
CA ALA A 362 -5.32 -0.52 12.66
C ALA A 362 -4.31 -0.84 11.55
N LEU A 363 -3.09 -1.17 11.96
CA LEU A 363 -2.06 -1.66 11.07
C LEU A 363 -2.38 -3.09 10.62
N MET A 364 -2.16 -3.41 9.35
CA MET A 364 -2.31 -4.78 8.87
C MET A 364 -1.43 -5.73 9.69
N GLY A 365 -2.03 -6.80 10.22
CA GLY A 365 -1.43 -7.71 11.19
C GLY A 365 -1.84 -7.45 12.65
N THR A 366 -2.54 -6.34 12.93
CA THR A 366 -3.13 -6.09 14.26
C THR A 366 -4.09 -7.22 14.62
N ARG A 367 -4.00 -7.69 15.87
CA ARG A 367 -4.79 -8.80 16.40
C ARG A 367 -5.86 -8.26 17.32
N PHE A 368 -7.10 -8.68 17.09
CA PHE A 368 -8.27 -8.30 17.87
C PHE A 368 -8.76 -9.53 18.62
N GLY A 369 -8.84 -9.46 19.95
CA GLY A 369 -9.46 -10.52 20.73
C GLY A 369 -10.95 -10.65 20.39
N VAL A 370 -11.43 -11.89 20.27
CA VAL A 370 -12.86 -12.14 20.06
C VAL A 370 -13.59 -12.03 21.40
N GLU A 371 -14.61 -11.17 21.44
CA GLU A 371 -15.47 -10.99 22.60
C GLU A 371 -16.61 -12.01 22.61
N GLY A 372 -16.62 -12.93 23.57
CA GLY A 372 -17.61 -14.02 23.64
C GLY A 372 -17.36 -15.10 22.57
N ASP A 373 -18.37 -15.91 22.26
CA ASP A 373 -18.24 -17.10 21.38
C ASP A 373 -18.75 -16.91 19.94
N GLY A 374 -19.23 -15.71 19.61
CA GLY A 374 -19.83 -15.41 18.31
C GLY A 374 -19.22 -14.19 17.64
N VAL A 375 -18.91 -14.31 16.37
CA VAL A 375 -18.45 -13.19 15.52
C VAL A 375 -19.44 -13.03 14.38
N ARG A 376 -19.84 -11.80 14.10
CA ARG A 376 -20.69 -11.46 12.97
C ARG A 376 -19.90 -10.67 11.95
N LEU A 377 -19.75 -11.22 10.75
CA LEU A 377 -19.24 -10.51 9.59
C LEU A 377 -20.38 -9.74 8.94
N PHE A 378 -20.08 -8.58 8.37
CA PHE A 378 -21.05 -7.79 7.63
C PHE A 378 -20.44 -7.14 6.39
N MET A 379 -21.30 -6.89 5.41
CA MET A 379 -20.99 -6.10 4.22
C MET A 379 -22.18 -5.21 3.87
N GLN A 380 -21.93 -3.97 3.46
CA GLN A 380 -22.94 -3.02 3.00
C GLN A 380 -22.50 -2.35 1.70
N TRP A 381 -23.42 -2.19 0.74
CA TRP A 381 -23.14 -1.50 -0.52
C TRP A 381 -24.38 -0.84 -1.12
N GLY A 382 -24.18 0.01 -2.13
CA GLY A 382 -25.28 0.60 -2.92
C GLY A 382 -25.94 1.85 -2.32
N VAL A 383 -25.51 2.32 -1.16
CA VAL A 383 -26.04 3.55 -0.54
C VAL A 383 -25.83 4.75 -1.47
N GLY A 384 -26.90 5.53 -1.70
CA GLY A 384 -26.87 6.71 -2.57
C GLY A 384 -26.80 6.41 -4.08
N LEU A 385 -26.99 5.15 -4.49
CA LEU A 385 -27.03 4.75 -5.90
C LEU A 385 -28.47 4.51 -6.37
N PRO A 386 -28.77 4.73 -7.67
CA PRO A 386 -30.06 4.35 -8.22
C PRO A 386 -30.27 2.83 -8.17
N ALA A 387 -31.53 2.41 -8.12
CA ALA A 387 -31.87 0.98 -8.16
C ALA A 387 -31.27 0.31 -9.41
N GLN A 388 -30.48 -0.75 -9.19
CA GLN A 388 -29.78 -1.46 -10.26
C GLN A 388 -29.26 -2.82 -9.80
N HIS A 389 -28.84 -3.63 -10.76
CA HIS A 389 -28.19 -4.92 -10.51
C HIS A 389 -26.71 -4.72 -10.19
N ILE A 390 -26.38 -4.65 -8.90
CA ILE A 390 -25.01 -4.63 -8.38
C ILE A 390 -24.91 -5.73 -7.34
N ASP A 391 -24.34 -6.83 -7.78
CA ASP A 391 -24.18 -8.05 -6.99
C ASP A 391 -22.78 -8.08 -6.38
N MET A 392 -22.75 -8.05 -5.06
CA MET A 392 -21.56 -8.14 -4.23
C MET A 392 -21.79 -9.30 -3.26
N ASP A 393 -20.81 -10.19 -3.16
CA ASP A 393 -20.90 -11.36 -2.29
C ASP A 393 -20.10 -11.14 -1.00
N LEU A 394 -20.72 -11.37 0.15
CA LEU A 394 -20.01 -11.66 1.39
C LEU A 394 -19.71 -13.17 1.44
N SER A 395 -18.53 -13.56 1.91
CA SER A 395 -18.15 -14.97 2.00
C SER A 395 -17.10 -15.21 3.07
N CYS A 396 -17.02 -16.43 3.57
CA CYS A 396 -15.88 -16.88 4.36
C CYS A 396 -15.40 -18.28 3.95
N THR A 397 -14.12 -18.55 4.20
CA THR A 397 -13.50 -19.87 3.99
C THR A 397 -12.95 -20.41 5.29
N VAL A 398 -13.45 -21.56 5.71
CA VAL A 398 -12.96 -22.30 6.88
C VAL A 398 -11.85 -23.24 6.43
N ALA A 399 -10.67 -23.10 7.00
CA ALA A 399 -9.52 -23.95 6.75
C ALA A 399 -9.31 -24.93 7.90
N TYR A 400 -9.22 -26.21 7.55
CA TYR A 400 -8.84 -27.31 8.44
C TYR A 400 -7.44 -27.79 8.04
N ALA A 401 -6.89 -28.75 8.78
CA ALA A 401 -5.57 -29.31 8.50
C ALA A 401 -5.43 -29.87 7.06
N THR A 402 -6.47 -30.47 6.50
CA THR A 402 -6.41 -31.18 5.20
C THR A 402 -7.48 -30.77 4.19
N LYS A 403 -8.45 -29.93 4.58
CA LYS A 403 -9.58 -29.54 3.73
C LYS A 403 -10.02 -28.12 4.00
N THR A 404 -10.89 -27.62 3.13
CA THR A 404 -11.54 -26.30 3.26
C THR A 404 -13.04 -26.42 3.09
N ALA A 405 -13.80 -25.56 3.77
CA ALA A 405 -15.23 -25.37 3.55
C ALA A 405 -15.51 -23.88 3.28
N HIS A 406 -16.60 -23.59 2.60
CA HIS A 406 -16.99 -22.21 2.26
C HIS A 406 -18.39 -21.90 2.74
N CYS A 407 -18.61 -20.68 3.23
CA CYS A 407 -19.92 -20.10 3.46
C CYS A 407 -20.04 -18.90 2.51
N SER A 408 -20.94 -18.98 1.54
CA SER A 408 -21.11 -18.01 0.43
C SER A 408 -22.50 -18.13 -0.18
N PHE A 409 -22.83 -17.32 -1.19
CA PHE A 409 -24.11 -17.40 -1.92
C PHE A 409 -24.47 -18.84 -2.38
N SER A 410 -23.48 -19.62 -2.82
CA SER A 410 -23.68 -21.00 -3.30
C SER A 410 -23.85 -22.02 -2.17
N GLN A 411 -23.49 -21.68 -0.93
CA GLN A 411 -23.61 -22.53 0.24
C GLN A 411 -23.76 -21.67 1.49
N LEU A 412 -25.02 -21.39 1.87
CA LEU A 412 -25.34 -20.46 2.96
C LEU A 412 -24.98 -20.99 4.36
N VAL A 413 -24.70 -22.29 4.51
CA VAL A 413 -24.34 -22.91 5.79
C VAL A 413 -23.11 -23.78 5.64
N ALA A 414 -22.13 -23.56 6.50
CA ALA A 414 -20.99 -24.44 6.72
C ALA A 414 -20.81 -24.66 8.23
N THR A 415 -19.93 -25.58 8.62
CA THR A 415 -19.66 -25.84 10.03
C THR A 415 -19.23 -24.56 10.73
N GLY A 416 -20.02 -24.13 11.72
CA GLY A 416 -19.81 -22.91 12.49
C GLY A 416 -19.99 -21.60 11.71
N CYS A 417 -20.59 -21.62 10.51
CA CYS A 417 -20.83 -20.42 9.69
C CYS A 417 -22.26 -20.41 9.11
N LYS A 418 -22.98 -19.29 9.21
CA LYS A 418 -24.32 -19.12 8.63
C LYS A 418 -24.50 -17.76 7.95
N HIS A 419 -24.77 -17.78 6.65
CA HIS A 419 -25.04 -16.61 5.81
C HIS A 419 -26.49 -16.12 5.94
N SER A 420 -26.71 -14.81 5.80
CA SER A 420 -28.04 -14.20 5.83
C SER A 420 -28.88 -14.40 4.55
N GLY A 421 -28.34 -15.04 3.52
CA GLY A 421 -28.88 -15.04 2.16
C GLY A 421 -28.09 -14.15 1.18
N ASP A 422 -28.39 -14.28 -0.10
CA ASP A 422 -27.72 -13.62 -1.24
C ASP A 422 -28.61 -12.49 -1.80
N ILE A 423 -28.07 -11.27 -1.91
CA ILE A 423 -28.78 -10.09 -2.44
C ILE A 423 -28.11 -9.57 -3.71
N GLN A 424 -28.80 -9.68 -4.85
CA GLN A 424 -28.21 -9.35 -6.15
C GLN A 424 -28.57 -7.93 -6.68
N TYR A 425 -29.62 -7.31 -6.11
CA TYR A 425 -30.16 -6.02 -6.55
C TYR A 425 -30.19 -5.03 -5.39
N ILE A 426 -29.75 -3.80 -5.66
CA ILE A 426 -29.84 -2.71 -4.69
C ILE A 426 -31.14 -1.91 -4.88
N PRO A 427 -31.83 -1.52 -3.80
CA PRO A 427 -32.94 -0.57 -3.87
C PRO A 427 -32.44 0.85 -4.15
N ASP A 428 -33.35 1.73 -4.56
CA ASP A 428 -33.03 3.13 -4.85
C ASP A 428 -32.56 3.86 -3.59
N GLN A 429 -31.36 4.44 -3.63
CA GLN A 429 -30.72 5.28 -2.61
C GLN A 429 -30.41 4.64 -1.25
N VAL A 430 -31.06 3.53 -0.87
CA VAL A 430 -30.93 2.92 0.46
C VAL A 430 -29.72 2.01 0.58
N GLY A 431 -29.37 1.29 -0.49
CA GLY A 431 -28.36 0.22 -0.45
C GLY A 431 -28.87 -1.07 0.20
N THR A 432 -27.96 -2.02 0.44
CA THR A 432 -28.26 -3.33 1.02
C THR A 432 -27.10 -3.85 1.87
N ALA A 433 -27.33 -4.90 2.66
CA ALA A 433 -26.31 -5.52 3.49
C ALA A 433 -26.47 -7.05 3.62
N GLU A 434 -25.34 -7.73 3.77
CA GLU A 434 -25.23 -9.17 4.04
C GLU A 434 -24.45 -9.44 5.32
N TYR A 435 -24.73 -10.58 5.95
CA TYR A 435 -24.13 -11.00 7.21
C TYR A 435 -23.72 -12.47 7.19
N ILE A 436 -22.65 -12.80 7.93
CA ILE A 436 -22.29 -14.18 8.25
C ILE A 436 -22.07 -14.29 9.76
N GLU A 437 -22.83 -15.17 10.41
CA GLU A 437 -22.62 -15.55 11.80
C GLU A 437 -21.55 -16.64 11.87
N LEU A 438 -20.56 -16.46 12.74
CA LEU A 438 -19.52 -17.42 13.07
C LEU A 438 -19.69 -17.88 14.51
N ASP A 439 -19.76 -19.20 14.71
CA ASP A 439 -19.80 -19.85 16.02
C ASP A 439 -18.43 -20.47 16.33
N LEU A 440 -17.68 -19.83 17.24
CA LEU A 440 -16.33 -20.28 17.58
C LEU A 440 -16.34 -21.64 18.27
N SER A 441 -17.36 -21.94 19.07
CA SER A 441 -17.46 -23.23 19.76
C SER A 441 -17.60 -24.37 18.76
N ALA A 442 -18.49 -24.20 17.77
CA ALA A 442 -18.66 -25.17 16.69
C ALA A 442 -17.40 -25.32 15.81
N LEU A 443 -16.72 -24.21 15.51
CA LEU A 443 -15.47 -24.21 14.74
C LEU A 443 -14.34 -24.92 15.50
N GLN A 444 -14.20 -24.69 16.80
CA GLN A 444 -13.21 -25.32 17.67
C GLN A 444 -13.47 -26.83 17.79
N GLN A 445 -14.72 -27.25 18.02
CA GLN A 445 -15.11 -28.66 18.04
C GLN A 445 -14.80 -29.36 16.72
N ALA A 446 -14.94 -28.65 15.60
CA ALA A 446 -14.61 -29.15 14.27
C ALA A 446 -13.11 -29.08 13.92
N GLN A 447 -12.26 -28.62 14.84
CA GLN A 447 -10.81 -28.45 14.65
C GLN A 447 -10.47 -27.54 13.45
N ALA A 448 -11.28 -26.51 13.23
CA ALA A 448 -10.95 -25.46 12.29
C ALA A 448 -9.70 -24.70 12.79
N GLN A 449 -8.79 -24.35 11.88
CA GLN A 449 -7.59 -23.59 12.19
C GLN A 449 -7.82 -22.10 11.97
N TYR A 450 -8.34 -21.76 10.78
CA TYR A 450 -8.56 -20.37 10.38
C TYR A 450 -9.91 -20.20 9.68
N VAL A 451 -10.52 -19.03 9.83
CA VAL A 451 -11.63 -18.57 8.98
C VAL A 451 -11.20 -17.30 8.27
N THR A 452 -11.12 -17.33 6.94
CA THR A 452 -10.75 -16.16 6.12
C THR A 452 -12.01 -15.43 5.65
N PHE A 453 -12.08 -14.12 5.89
CA PHE A 453 -13.23 -13.30 5.54
C PHE A 453 -13.00 -12.63 4.18
N THR A 454 -14.00 -12.67 3.31
CA THR A 454 -13.88 -12.19 1.93
C THR A 454 -15.12 -11.45 1.46
N CYS A 455 -14.92 -10.45 0.60
CA CYS A 455 -15.98 -9.92 -0.24
C CYS A 455 -15.58 -9.93 -1.72
N ASN A 456 -16.56 -10.04 -2.61
CA ASN A 456 -16.36 -10.12 -4.05
C ASN A 456 -17.37 -9.28 -4.83
N ALA A 457 -16.93 -8.74 -5.97
CA ALA A 457 -17.81 -8.15 -6.97
C ALA A 457 -18.17 -9.22 -8.02
N TYR A 458 -19.37 -9.78 -7.87
CA TYR A 458 -19.86 -10.84 -8.74
C TYR A 458 -20.19 -10.29 -10.12
N THR A 459 -21.16 -9.38 -10.23
CA THR A 459 -21.59 -8.80 -11.51
C THR A 459 -20.89 -7.50 -11.87
N SER A 460 -20.43 -6.75 -10.87
CA SER A 460 -19.67 -5.52 -11.06
C SER A 460 -18.21 -5.82 -11.43
N GLY A 461 -17.64 -5.07 -12.38
CA GLY A 461 -16.24 -5.24 -12.79
C GLY A 461 -15.25 -5.17 -11.61
N ALA A 462 -15.53 -4.39 -10.58
CA ALA A 462 -14.72 -4.27 -9.37
C ALA A 462 -15.63 -4.07 -8.14
N LEU A 463 -15.05 -4.17 -6.93
CA LEU A 463 -15.77 -3.84 -5.70
C LEU A 463 -16.39 -2.44 -5.79
N SER A 464 -17.64 -2.29 -5.35
CA SER A 464 -18.34 -1.01 -5.43
C SER A 464 -17.57 0.04 -4.63
N PRO A 465 -17.45 1.28 -5.16
CA PRO A 465 -17.10 2.42 -4.32
C PRO A 465 -18.04 2.51 -3.11
N ASN A 466 -17.50 2.93 -1.97
CA ASN A 466 -18.18 3.03 -0.68
C ASN A 466 -18.75 1.72 -0.13
N LEU A 467 -18.36 0.56 -0.66
CA LEU A 467 -18.68 -0.72 -0.06
C LEU A 467 -17.99 -0.82 1.30
N THR A 468 -18.74 -1.12 2.35
CA THR A 468 -18.24 -1.26 3.71
C THR A 468 -18.22 -2.74 4.09
N VAL A 469 -17.14 -3.20 4.71
CA VAL A 469 -17.04 -4.54 5.33
C VAL A 469 -16.44 -4.43 6.72
N GLY A 470 -16.77 -5.39 7.58
CA GLY A 470 -16.22 -5.44 8.91
C GLY A 470 -16.68 -6.66 9.69
N TRP A 471 -16.36 -6.65 10.97
CA TRP A 471 -16.85 -7.64 11.92
C TRP A 471 -17.22 -6.99 13.25
N MET A 472 -18.13 -7.66 13.96
CA MET A 472 -18.62 -7.25 15.26
C MET A 472 -18.80 -8.47 16.18
N SER A 473 -18.85 -8.23 17.49
CA SER A 473 -19.28 -9.23 18.45
C SER A 473 -20.73 -9.64 18.17
N SER A 474 -21.02 -10.95 18.22
CA SER A 474 -22.39 -11.48 18.05
C SER A 474 -23.10 -11.70 19.39
N GLN A 475 -22.57 -11.18 20.51
CA GLN A 475 -23.20 -11.31 21.83
C GLN A 475 -24.61 -10.71 21.87
N HIS A 476 -24.84 -9.62 21.13
CA HIS A 476 -26.15 -8.98 21.05
C HIS A 476 -26.90 -9.37 19.76
N PRO A 477 -28.20 -9.72 19.86
CA PRO A 477 -28.97 -10.15 18.71
C PRO A 477 -29.29 -8.99 17.76
N MET A 478 -29.26 -9.24 16.46
CA MET A 478 -29.82 -8.32 15.48
C MET A 478 -31.34 -8.44 15.42
N ARG A 479 -32.00 -7.33 15.10
CA ARG A 479 -33.43 -7.31 14.78
C ARG A 479 -33.61 -6.91 13.32
N ILE A 480 -34.30 -7.76 12.56
CA ILE A 480 -34.65 -7.50 11.17
C ILE A 480 -36.08 -6.98 11.12
N SER A 481 -36.29 -5.88 10.41
CA SER A 481 -37.59 -5.23 10.24
C SER A 481 -37.77 -4.74 8.81
N ASN A 482 -38.98 -4.32 8.45
CA ASN A 482 -39.25 -3.73 7.14
C ASN A 482 -38.49 -2.41 6.90
N SER A 483 -38.03 -1.74 7.96
CA SER A 483 -37.22 -0.52 7.89
C SER A 483 -35.72 -0.77 7.84
N GLY A 484 -35.29 -2.05 7.85
CA GLY A 484 -33.88 -2.45 7.79
C GLY A 484 -33.44 -3.31 8.97
N VAL A 485 -32.12 -3.41 9.14
CA VAL A 485 -31.47 -4.20 10.19
C VAL A 485 -31.03 -3.28 11.31
N ALA A 486 -31.46 -3.57 12.53
CA ALA A 486 -31.00 -2.91 13.75
C ALA A 486 -30.03 -3.82 14.51
N TYR A 487 -28.87 -3.28 14.83
CA TYR A 487 -27.85 -3.90 15.67
C TYR A 487 -27.22 -2.84 16.59
N ASP A 488 -26.52 -3.26 17.63
CA ASP A 488 -25.78 -2.36 18.51
C ASP A 488 -24.45 -1.98 17.85
N PRO A 489 -24.26 -0.71 17.42
CA PRO A 489 -23.04 -0.29 16.75
C PRO A 489 -21.80 -0.34 17.66
N SER A 490 -21.98 -0.34 18.99
CA SER A 490 -20.86 -0.46 19.93
C SER A 490 -20.17 -1.83 19.87
N CYS A 491 -20.84 -2.84 19.31
CA CYS A 491 -20.28 -4.17 19.10
C CYS A 491 -19.32 -4.25 17.91
N VAL A 492 -19.28 -3.23 17.04
CA VAL A 492 -18.40 -3.19 15.87
C VAL A 492 -16.96 -3.01 16.33
N GLN A 493 -16.18 -4.08 16.19
CA GLN A 493 -14.77 -4.08 16.59
C GLN A 493 -13.89 -3.48 15.48
N HIS A 494 -14.24 -3.72 14.21
CA HIS A 494 -13.48 -3.20 13.08
C HIS A 494 -14.34 -3.09 11.82
N GLN A 495 -14.12 -2.03 11.05
CA GLN A 495 -14.74 -1.84 9.73
C GLN A 495 -13.87 -1.00 8.81
N MET A 496 -14.08 -1.19 7.52
CA MET A 496 -13.46 -0.38 6.48
C MET A 496 -14.37 -0.20 5.27
N ARG A 497 -14.09 0.86 4.52
CA ARG A 497 -14.77 1.27 3.31
C ARG A 497 -13.83 1.22 2.11
N VAL A 498 -14.28 0.57 1.05
CA VAL A 498 -13.61 0.55 -0.25
C VAL A 498 -13.79 1.90 -0.93
N THR A 499 -12.70 2.64 -1.14
CA THR A 499 -12.77 3.97 -1.78
C THR A 499 -12.80 3.87 -3.29
N GLN A 500 -11.72 3.40 -3.89
CA GLN A 500 -11.57 3.18 -5.33
C GLN A 500 -10.58 2.04 -5.60
N GLY A 501 -10.87 1.18 -6.58
CA GLY A 501 -9.95 0.10 -6.92
C GLY A 501 -10.29 -0.63 -8.22
N LEU A 502 -9.30 -1.41 -8.69
CA LEU A 502 -9.48 -2.39 -9.78
C LEU A 502 -9.66 -3.82 -9.24
N SER A 503 -9.81 -3.95 -7.91
CA SER A 503 -9.89 -5.22 -7.21
C SER A 503 -11.28 -5.81 -7.33
N LYS A 504 -11.36 -7.09 -7.65
CA LYS A 504 -12.62 -7.83 -7.72
C LYS A 504 -13.00 -8.49 -6.41
N GLY A 505 -12.01 -8.86 -5.59
CA GLY A 505 -12.26 -9.42 -4.28
C GLY A 505 -11.23 -8.91 -3.28
N LEU A 506 -11.60 -8.96 -2.02
CA LEU A 506 -10.82 -8.48 -0.90
C LEU A 506 -10.92 -9.48 0.25
N VAL A 507 -9.78 -9.91 0.76
CA VAL A 507 -9.71 -10.47 2.12
C VAL A 507 -9.67 -9.30 3.09
N PHE A 508 -10.52 -9.35 4.12
CA PHE A 508 -10.65 -8.29 5.12
C PHE A 508 -10.42 -8.76 6.57
N GLY A 509 -10.01 -10.00 6.77
CA GLY A 509 -9.68 -10.50 8.10
C GLY A 509 -9.47 -12.00 8.09
N VAL A 510 -8.77 -12.50 9.10
CA VAL A 510 -8.57 -13.92 9.35
C VAL A 510 -8.79 -14.20 10.83
N LEU A 511 -9.82 -14.96 11.17
CA LEU A 511 -10.00 -15.52 12.52
C LEU A 511 -9.02 -16.68 12.71
N ASP A 512 -8.13 -16.56 13.68
CA ASP A 512 -7.42 -17.67 14.30
C ASP A 512 -8.34 -18.29 15.36
N VAL A 513 -8.85 -19.49 15.06
CA VAL A 513 -9.85 -20.17 15.88
C VAL A 513 -9.25 -20.68 17.19
N VAL A 514 -7.95 -21.03 17.18
CA VAL A 514 -7.24 -21.55 18.35
C VAL A 514 -6.92 -20.42 19.32
N GLN A 515 -6.39 -19.32 18.81
CA GLN A 515 -6.04 -18.15 19.63
C GLN A 515 -7.25 -17.29 19.99
N ARG A 516 -8.40 -17.47 19.32
CA ARG A 516 -9.60 -16.63 19.45
C ARG A 516 -9.29 -15.16 19.18
N GLU A 517 -8.52 -14.93 18.12
CA GLU A 517 -8.11 -13.62 17.67
C GLU A 517 -8.46 -13.44 16.19
N ILE A 518 -8.91 -12.25 15.81
CA ILE A 518 -9.06 -11.84 14.42
C ILE A 518 -7.84 -11.02 14.04
N ILE A 519 -7.09 -11.50 13.05
CA ILE A 519 -5.97 -10.79 12.45
C ILE A 519 -6.53 -9.89 11.35
N TRP A 520 -6.35 -8.58 11.51
CA TRP A 520 -6.68 -7.63 10.45
C TRP A 520 -5.76 -7.84 9.25
N LEU A 521 -6.36 -8.17 8.11
CA LEU A 521 -5.65 -8.50 6.90
C LEU A 521 -6.35 -7.90 5.69
N GLU A 522 -5.67 -7.02 4.98
CA GLU A 522 -6.14 -6.50 3.70
C GLU A 522 -5.40 -7.17 2.55
N MET A 523 -6.08 -8.04 1.80
CA MET A 523 -5.48 -8.66 0.61
C MET A 523 -6.44 -8.69 -0.56
N ALA A 524 -6.22 -7.78 -1.52
CA ALA A 524 -6.91 -7.82 -2.81
C ALA A 524 -6.57 -9.10 -3.59
N PHE A 525 -7.62 -9.78 -4.07
CA PHE A 525 -7.49 -10.92 -4.97
C PHE A 525 -8.33 -10.72 -6.24
N GLN A 526 -8.34 -11.73 -7.10
CA GLN A 526 -8.94 -11.67 -8.42
C GLN A 526 -9.86 -12.87 -8.60
N GLY A 527 -11.03 -12.63 -9.18
CA GLY A 527 -12.04 -13.66 -9.35
C GLY A 527 -13.40 -13.16 -8.89
N GLN A 528 -14.45 -13.74 -9.44
CA GLN A 528 -15.84 -13.45 -9.03
C GLN A 528 -16.22 -14.26 -7.80
N LEU A 529 -15.50 -15.32 -7.50
CA LEU A 529 -15.88 -16.31 -6.50
C LEU A 529 -14.85 -16.40 -5.38
N VAL A 530 -15.30 -16.72 -4.17
CA VAL A 530 -14.43 -16.99 -3.02
C VAL A 530 -13.43 -18.12 -3.31
N GLN A 531 -13.82 -19.12 -4.11
CA GLN A 531 -12.97 -20.23 -4.55
C GLN A 531 -11.77 -19.79 -5.41
N ASN A 532 -11.77 -18.55 -5.92
CA ASN A 532 -10.61 -17.99 -6.62
C ASN A 532 -9.51 -17.50 -5.66
N LEU A 533 -9.81 -17.38 -4.36
CA LEU A 533 -8.81 -17.09 -3.34
C LEU A 533 -7.83 -18.25 -3.22
N LYS A 534 -6.53 -17.93 -3.23
CA LYS A 534 -5.47 -18.90 -2.95
C LYS A 534 -5.06 -18.80 -1.49
N LEU A 535 -5.51 -19.73 -0.64
CA LEU A 535 -5.17 -19.73 0.79
C LEU A 535 -3.66 -19.77 1.05
N ALA A 536 -2.87 -20.41 0.18
CA ALA A 536 -1.41 -20.35 0.27
C ALA A 536 -0.85 -18.91 0.23
N ASN A 537 -1.51 -17.99 -0.48
CA ASN A 537 -1.13 -16.58 -0.46
C ASN A 537 -1.49 -15.90 0.87
N VAL A 538 -2.63 -16.25 1.47
CA VAL A 538 -3.04 -15.76 2.81
C VAL A 538 -2.01 -16.21 3.84
N GLN A 539 -1.69 -17.50 3.88
CA GLN A 539 -0.69 -18.08 4.79
C GLN A 539 0.70 -17.47 4.61
N THR A 540 1.11 -17.21 3.36
CA THR A 540 2.38 -16.54 3.08
C THR A 540 2.38 -15.11 3.60
N LEU A 541 1.27 -14.39 3.47
CA LEU A 541 1.15 -13.03 3.99
C LEU A 541 1.13 -13.01 5.53
N LEU A 542 0.44 -13.95 6.18
CA LEU A 542 0.44 -14.10 7.64
C LEU A 542 1.85 -14.36 8.19
N ARG A 543 2.57 -15.35 7.64
CA ARG A 543 3.97 -15.61 8.03
C ARG A 543 4.87 -14.40 7.84
N LYS A 544 4.67 -13.66 6.75
CA LYS A 544 5.41 -12.42 6.48
C LYS A 544 5.08 -11.32 7.49
N LEU A 545 3.85 -11.23 7.98
CA LEU A 545 3.48 -10.27 9.03
C LEU A 545 4.07 -10.67 10.38
N GLU A 546 4.14 -11.97 10.67
CA GLU A 546 4.76 -12.50 11.90
C GLU A 546 6.29 -12.35 11.89
N SER A 547 6.95 -12.41 10.73
CA SER A 547 8.40 -12.21 10.61
C SER A 547 8.84 -10.75 10.57
N LYS A 548 7.90 -9.79 10.54
CA LYS A 548 8.25 -8.36 10.60
C LYS A 548 8.82 -8.01 11.97
N LEU A 549 9.83 -7.14 11.95
CA LEU A 549 10.28 -6.45 13.15
C LEU A 549 9.09 -5.73 13.80
N SER A 550 8.89 -5.99 15.09
CA SER A 550 7.84 -5.31 15.86
C SER A 550 8.26 -3.92 16.32
N ILE A 551 7.28 -3.08 16.63
CA ILE A 551 7.52 -1.73 17.17
C ILE A 551 8.34 -1.82 18.46
N GLY A 552 8.01 -2.77 19.35
CA GLY A 552 8.75 -3.01 20.59
C GLY A 552 10.21 -3.41 20.35
N GLN A 553 10.49 -4.26 19.35
CA GLN A 553 11.86 -4.61 18.99
C GLN A 553 12.64 -3.40 18.45
N LEU A 554 12.02 -2.56 17.62
CA LEU A 554 12.65 -1.34 17.11
C LEU A 554 12.97 -0.35 18.23
N LEU A 555 12.04 -0.16 19.18
CA LEU A 555 12.25 0.67 20.36
C LEU A 555 13.36 0.12 21.28
N THR A 556 13.50 -1.20 21.36
CA THR A 556 14.61 -1.84 22.09
C THR A 556 15.95 -1.49 21.44
N VAL A 557 16.04 -1.50 20.10
CA VAL A 557 17.24 -1.07 19.37
C VAL A 557 17.54 0.41 19.61
N LYS A 558 16.51 1.28 19.64
CA LYS A 558 16.65 2.69 20.01
C LYS A 558 17.23 2.84 21.42
N ALA A 559 16.63 2.17 22.41
CA ALA A 559 17.07 2.22 23.80
C ALA A 559 18.54 1.79 23.95
N GLN A 560 18.94 0.71 23.28
CA GLN A 560 20.34 0.27 23.27
C GLN A 560 21.28 1.28 22.62
N ALA A 561 20.93 1.81 21.44
CA ALA A 561 21.76 2.76 20.71
C ALA A 561 21.94 4.09 21.46
N GLN A 562 20.93 4.50 22.23
CA GLN A 562 20.91 5.73 23.01
C GLN A 562 21.22 5.54 24.50
N GLN A 563 21.54 4.31 24.93
CA GLN A 563 21.85 3.95 26.32
C GLN A 563 20.74 4.32 27.32
N LEU A 564 19.48 4.14 26.91
CA LEU A 564 18.31 4.36 27.76
C LEU A 564 18.03 3.11 28.61
N ALA A 565 17.74 3.32 29.89
CA ALA A 565 17.30 2.25 30.79
C ALA A 565 15.82 1.93 30.55
N LEU A 566 15.53 0.68 30.19
CA LEU A 566 14.15 0.21 30.08
C LEU A 566 13.55 0.06 31.47
N VAL A 567 12.38 0.67 31.70
CA VAL A 567 11.61 0.55 32.95
C VAL A 567 10.30 -0.20 32.71
N GLU A 568 9.76 -0.80 33.76
CA GLU A 568 8.55 -1.64 33.68
C GLU A 568 7.25 -0.86 33.83
N THR A 569 7.32 0.41 34.24
CA THR A 569 6.14 1.25 34.47
C THR A 569 6.15 2.48 33.58
N PRO A 570 4.98 3.08 33.30
CA PRO A 570 4.87 4.27 32.44
C PRO A 570 5.51 5.55 33.02
N GLU A 571 6.13 5.50 34.20
CA GLU A 571 6.92 6.61 34.75
C GLU A 571 8.34 6.65 34.15
N ALA A 572 8.42 7.00 32.87
CA ALA A 572 9.65 7.10 32.11
C ALA A 572 9.78 8.46 31.42
N ASP A 573 11.00 8.84 31.02
CA ASP A 573 11.21 10.03 30.20
C ASP A 573 10.57 9.88 28.81
N GLU A 574 10.61 8.67 28.24
CA GLU A 574 9.91 8.30 27.01
C GLU A 574 8.91 7.17 27.27
N VAL A 575 7.65 7.35 26.86
CA VAL A 575 6.57 6.39 27.10
C VAL A 575 5.91 6.00 25.78
N TYR A 576 6.00 4.72 25.42
CA TYR A 576 5.38 4.16 24.23
C TYR A 576 4.29 3.16 24.61
N THR A 577 3.03 3.53 24.36
CA THR A 577 1.84 2.74 24.70
C THR A 577 1.15 2.16 23.46
N ALA A 578 0.26 1.18 23.66
CA ALA A 578 -0.63 0.71 22.59
C ALA A 578 -1.48 1.84 21.97
N ALA A 579 -1.90 2.83 22.77
CA ALA A 579 -2.65 4.00 22.28
C ALA A 579 -1.79 4.89 21.38
N TRP A 580 -0.52 5.13 21.74
CA TRP A 580 0.42 5.87 20.89
C TRP A 580 0.61 5.21 19.53
N ALA A 581 0.69 3.87 19.50
CA ALA A 581 0.85 3.11 18.25
C ALA A 581 -0.36 3.21 17.29
N GLN A 582 -1.53 3.68 17.75
CA GLN A 582 -2.68 3.96 16.87
C GLN A 582 -2.43 5.18 15.97
N ASN A 583 -1.59 6.14 16.39
CA ASN A 583 -1.08 7.17 15.49
C ASN A 583 0.06 6.58 14.66
N THR A 584 -0.31 5.87 13.61
CA THR A 584 0.63 5.19 12.72
C THR A 584 1.59 6.16 12.04
N ALA A 585 1.21 7.42 11.84
CA ALA A 585 2.11 8.46 11.33
C ALA A 585 3.21 8.81 12.34
N ALA A 586 2.89 8.92 13.63
CA ALA A 586 3.88 9.10 14.69
C ALA A 586 4.84 7.90 14.81
N VAL A 587 4.34 6.66 14.67
CA VAL A 587 5.20 5.46 14.64
C VAL A 587 6.25 5.54 13.54
N THR A 588 5.92 6.12 12.38
CA THR A 588 6.89 6.25 11.27
C THR A 588 8.06 7.18 11.57
N GLN A 589 7.97 8.01 12.62
CA GLN A 589 9.10 8.84 13.05
C GLN A 589 10.26 8.01 13.61
N LEU A 590 10.01 6.75 14.00
CA LEU A 590 11.07 5.79 14.32
C LEU A 590 11.90 5.38 13.09
N LEU A 591 11.41 5.63 11.88
CA LEU A 591 12.11 5.38 10.62
C LEU A 591 12.99 6.58 10.25
N ILE A 592 13.99 6.85 11.08
CA ILE A 592 14.91 7.97 10.94
C ILE A 592 15.64 7.86 9.60
N ASP A 593 15.68 8.94 8.81
CA ASP A 593 16.33 9.00 7.48
C ASP A 593 17.55 9.90 7.47
#